data_AF-A0A933R5G9-F1
#
_entry.id   AF-A0A933R5G9-F1
#
_cell.length_a   1.000
_cell.length_b   1.000
_cell.length_c   1.000
_cell.angle_alpha   90.00
_cell.angle_beta   90.00
_cell.angle_gamma   90.00
#
_symmetry.space_group_name_H-M   'P 1'
#
loop_
_entity.id
_entity.type
_entity.pdbx_description
1 polymer ?
#
loop_
_entity_poly.entity_id
_entity_poly.type
_entity_poly.pdbx_seq_one_letter_code
_entity_poly.pdbx_strand_id
1 'polypeptide(L)' 'MKALHMIAFMLVVVGGVNWGLVGIDPSYNLVTMLLGGFPVIEQVVYILVGLSAVYLAATHKKDCRTCSAGGVM' A
#
# COMPACT_ATOMS: atom_id res chain seq x y z
N MET A 1 -8.75 -9.80 -10.81
CA MET A 1 -7.49 -9.50 -11.53
C MET A 1 -6.31 -9.76 -10.60
N LYS A 2 -5.71 -10.95 -10.65
CA LYS A 2 -4.69 -11.37 -9.66
C LYS A 2 -3.48 -10.43 -9.61
N ALA A 3 -3.05 -9.91 -10.76
CA ALA A 3 -1.94 -8.96 -10.87
C ALA A 3 -2.22 -7.62 -10.16
N LEU A 4 -3.42 -7.05 -10.32
CA LEU A 4 -3.79 -5.77 -9.67
C LEU A 4 -3.81 -5.90 -8.14
N HIS A 5 -4.35 -7.00 -7.61
CA HIS A 5 -4.32 -7.27 -6.17
C HIS A 5 -2.88 -7.38 -5.64
N MET A 6 -1.99 -8.08 -6.36
CA MET A 6 -0.58 -8.21 -5.97
C MET A 6 0.16 -6.87 -5.99
N ILE A 7 -0.04 -6.06 -7.04
CA ILE A 7 0.58 -4.73 -7.16
C ILE A 7 0.08 -3.83 -6.05
N ALA A 8 -1.24 -3.75 -5.84
CA ALA A 8 -1.83 -2.92 -4.80
C ALA A 8 -1.37 -3.37 -3.39
N PHE A 9 -1.28 -4.67 -3.12
CA PHE A 9 -0.75 -5.19 -1.86
C PHE A 9 0.73 -4.78 -1.66
N MET A 10 1.58 -4.92 -2.67
CA MET A 10 2.98 -4.47 -2.59
C MET A 10 3.08 -2.97 -2.31
N LEU A 11 2.32 -2.12 -3.01
CA LEU A 11 2.32 -0.68 -2.78
C LEU A 11 1.91 -0.35 -1.34
N VAL A 12 0.86 -1.00 -0.82
CA VAL A 12 0.40 -0.78 0.57
C VAL A 12 1.46 -1.20 1.58
N VAL A 13 2.15 -2.33 1.36
CA VAL A 13 3.23 -2.79 2.22
C VAL A 13 4.40 -1.79 2.21
N VAL A 14 4.85 -1.36 1.04
CA VAL A 14 5.94 -0.36 0.91
C VAL A 14 5.54 0.95 1.59
N GLY A 15 4.30 1.40 1.39
CA GLY A 15 3.75 2.58 2.07
C GLY A 15 3.72 2.43 3.59
N GLY A 16 3.28 1.28 4.10
CA GLY A 16 3.25 0.99 5.53
C GLY A 16 4.64 0.97 6.17
N VAL A 17 5.63 0.37 5.49
CA VAL A 17 7.03 0.39 5.94
C VAL A 17 7.58 1.82 5.94
N ASN A 18 7.31 2.61 4.91
CA ASN A 18 7.71 4.02 4.85
C ASN A 18 7.14 4.83 6.02
N TRP A 19 5.84 4.68 6.30
CA TRP A 19 5.20 5.36 7.42
C TRP A 19 5.74 4.88 8.78
N GLY A 20 6.07 3.59 8.90
CA GLY A 20 6.73 3.05 10.10
C GLY A 20 8.11 3.67 10.34
N LEU A 21 8.91 3.87 9.28
CA LEU A 21 10.22 4.51 9.36
C LEU A 21 10.13 6.00 9.67
N VAL A 22 9.22 6.72 8.99
CA VAL A 22 8.93 8.13 9.27
C VAL A 22 8.43 8.35 10.71
N GLY A 23 7.72 7.38 11.29
CA GLY A 23 7.28 7.42 12.68
C GLY A 23 8.40 7.24 13.71
N ILE A 24 9.52 6.60 13.32
CA ILE A 24 10.72 6.46 14.17
C ILE A 24 11.58 7.72 14.04
N ASP A 25 11.84 8.15 12.81
CA ASP A 25 12.51 9.41 12.51
C ASP A 25 11.87 10.03 11.25
N PRO A 26 11.37 11.27 11.32
CA PRO A 26 10.82 11.97 10.17
C PRO A 26 11.76 12.05 8.96
N SER A 27 13.07 11.94 9.19
CA SER A 27 14.11 11.98 8.16
C SER A 27 14.25 10.65 7.40
N TYR A 28 13.75 9.53 7.95
CA TYR A 28 13.79 8.21 7.30
C TYR A 28 12.60 8.00 6.36
N ASN A 29 12.49 8.85 5.35
CA ASN A 29 11.53 8.65 4.26
C ASN A 29 12.16 7.72 3.20
N LEU A 30 11.70 6.47 3.14
CA LEU A 30 12.12 5.48 2.15
C LEU A 30 11.90 5.96 0.72
N VAL A 31 10.78 6.65 0.48
CA VAL A 31 10.44 7.15 -0.86
C VAL A 31 11.48 8.18 -1.28
N THR A 32 11.85 9.11 -0.39
CA THR A 32 12.94 10.08 -0.59
C THR A 32 14.28 9.38 -0.80
N MET A 33 14.61 8.38 0.02
CA MET A 33 15.88 7.63 -0.05
C MET A 33 16.05 6.87 -1.36
N LEU A 34 14.97 6.25 -1.88
CA LEU A 34 15.03 5.47 -3.12
C LEU A 34 14.98 6.35 -4.37
N LEU A 35 14.22 7.44 -4.33
CA LEU A 35 13.91 8.26 -5.52
C LEU A 35 14.68 9.58 -5.57
N GLY A 36 15.52 9.89 -4.59
CA GLY A 36 16.43 11.05 -4.61
C GLY A 36 15.77 12.38 -4.23
N GLY A 37 14.64 12.36 -3.54
CA GLY A 37 14.04 13.55 -2.92
C GLY A 37 13.29 14.51 -3.84
N PHE A 38 12.61 13.98 -4.87
CA PHE A 38 11.72 14.80 -5.70
C PHE A 38 10.31 14.90 -5.10
N PRO A 39 9.87 16.07 -4.61
CA PRO A 39 8.62 16.20 -3.87
C PRO A 39 7.38 15.81 -4.70
N VAL A 40 7.41 16.06 -6.01
CA VAL A 40 6.31 15.68 -6.92
C VAL A 40 6.19 14.17 -7.06
N ILE A 41 7.32 13.45 -7.15
CA ILE A 41 7.32 12.00 -7.32
C ILE A 41 6.86 11.33 -6.02
N GLU A 42 7.32 11.83 -4.88
CA GLU A 42 6.89 11.34 -3.56
C GLU A 42 5.37 11.48 -3.38
N GLN A 43 4.82 12.63 -3.75
CA GLN A 43 3.38 12.87 -3.70
C GLN A 43 2.61 11.89 -4.58
N VAL A 44 3.09 11.61 -5.79
CA VAL A 44 2.47 10.61 -6.69
C VAL A 44 2.51 9.22 -6.06
N VAL A 45 3.64 8.81 -5.48
CA VAL A 45 3.76 7.52 -4.79
C VAL A 45 2.77 7.43 -3.62
N TYR A 46 2.64 8.48 -2.81
CA TYR A 46 1.70 8.49 -1.70
C TYR A 46 0.24 8.42 -2.14
N ILE A 47 -0.13 9.09 -3.24
CA ILE A 47 -1.46 8.96 -3.83
C ILE A 47 -1.71 7.52 -4.29
N LEU A 48 -0.74 6.89 -4.98
CA LEU A 48 -0.85 5.51 -5.45
C LEU A 48 -0.96 4.50 -4.30
N VAL A 49 -0.20 4.69 -3.21
CA VAL A 49 -0.30 3.90 -1.99
C VAL A 49 -1.71 4.02 -1.39
N GLY A 50 -2.22 5.25 -1.26
CA GLY A 50 -3.57 5.50 -0.74
C GLY A 50 -4.67 4.85 -1.58
N LEU A 51 -4.61 5.00 -2.91
CA LEU A 51 -5.54 4.36 -3.84
C LEU A 51 -5.46 2.83 -3.77
N SER A 52 -4.25 2.28 -3.60
CA SER A 52 -4.03 0.84 -3.44
C SER A 52 -4.67 0.31 -2.15
N ALA A 53 -4.58 1.06 -1.05
CA ALA A 53 -5.22 0.73 0.22
C ALA A 53 -6.76 0.71 0.09
N VAL A 54 -7.33 1.73 -0.56
CA VAL A 54 -8.78 1.80 -0.83
C VAL A 54 -9.22 0.64 -1.72
N TYR A 55 -8.45 0.31 -2.77
CA TYR A 55 -8.74 -0.83 -3.64
C TYR A 55 -8.76 -2.14 -2.86
N LEU A 56 -7.72 -2.42 -2.06
CA LEU A 56 -7.66 -3.61 -1.22
C LEU A 56 -8.81 -3.69 -0.22
N ALA A 57 -9.15 -2.57 0.44
CA ALA A 57 -10.27 -2.51 1.36
C ALA A 57 -11.62 -2.79 0.66
N ALA A 58 -11.81 -2.24 -0.54
CA ALA A 58 -13.02 -2.44 -1.33
C ALA A 58 -13.14 -3.87 -1.89
N THR A 59 -12.03 -4.52 -2.26
CA THR A 59 -12.04 -5.91 -2.77
C THR A 59 -11.86 -6.96 -1.68
N HIS A 60 -11.54 -6.57 -0.45
CA HIS A 60 -11.23 -7.46 0.67
C HIS A 60 -12.24 -8.60 0.85
N LYS A 61 -13.55 -8.30 0.85
CA LYS A 61 -14.59 -9.35 1.01
C LYS A 61 -14.59 -10.41 -0.10
N LYS A 62 -14.16 -10.05 -1.31
CA LYS A 62 -14.11 -10.97 -2.45
C LYS A 62 -12.85 -11.83 -2.42
N ASP A 63 -11.73 -11.25 -1.97
CA ASP A 63 -10.41 -11.89 -2.00
C ASP A 63 -10.09 -12.67 -0.70
N CYS A 64 -10.66 -12.26 0.44
CA CYS A 64 -10.42 -12.89 1.74
C CYS A 64 -11.26 -14.17 1.91
N ARG A 65 -10.57 -15.31 2.08
CA ARG A 65 -11.21 -16.63 2.29
C ARG A 65 -12.10 -16.70 3.52
N THR A 66 -11.79 -15.93 4.57
CA THR A 66 -12.56 -15.90 5.81
C THR A 66 -13.78 -14.96 5.74
N CYS A 67 -13.72 -13.94 4.88
CA CYS A 67 -14.80 -12.94 4.75
C CYS A 67 -15.67 -13.14 3.50
N SER A 68 -15.27 -14.02 2.58
CA SER A 68 -16.07 -14.42 1.43
C SER A 68 -17.20 -15.34 1.88
N ALA A 69 -18.40 -15.13 1.35
CA ALA A 69 -19.67 -15.74 1.78
C ALA A 69 -19.75 -17.29 1.69
N GLY A 70 -18.63 -17.98 1.44
CA GLY A 70 -18.50 -19.44 1.43
C GLY A 70 -17.30 -19.97 2.24
N GLY A 71 -16.71 -19.17 3.12
CA GLY A 71 -15.62 -19.60 4.00
C GLY A 71 -16.10 -20.49 5.15
N VAL A 72 -16.03 -21.81 4.93
CA VAL A 72 -16.29 -22.89 5.91
C VAL A 72 -17.73 -22.90 6.46
N MET A 73 -18.59 -23.64 5.78
CA MET A 73 -19.62 -24.45 6.43
C MET A 73 -19.25 -25.91 6.19
#